data_AF-A0A5B7IC33-F1
#
_entry.id   AF-A0A5B7IC33-F1
#
_cell.length_a   1.000
_cell.length_b   1.000
_cell.length_c   1.000
_cell.angle_alpha   90.00
_cell.angle_beta   90.00
_cell.angle_gamma   90.00
#
_symmetry.space_group_name_H-M   'P 1'
#
loop_
_entity.id
_entity.type
_entity.pdbx_description
1 polymer ?
#
loop_
_entity_poly.entity_id
_entity_poly.type
_entity_poly.pdbx_seq_one_letter_code
_entity_poly.pdbx_strand_id
1 'polypeptide(L)' 'MLENSFPHRTVEKWNALDSGIVTAHSVHNFKEKLDKWRYEDRTL' A
#
# COMPACT_ATOMS: atom_id res chain seq x y z
N MET A 1 -23.55 -9.23 -6.38
CA MET A 1 -22.18 -9.78 -6.27
C MET A 1 -21.52 -9.20 -5.04
N LEU A 2 -21.96 -9.67 -3.87
CA LEU A 2 -21.20 -9.65 -2.63
C LEU A 2 -20.68 -11.09 -2.54
N GLU A 3 -19.45 -11.42 -2.17
CA GLU A 3 -19.05 -11.48 -0.75
C GLU A 3 -17.66 -12.14 -0.69
N ASN A 4 -16.64 -11.52 -1.28
CA ASN A 4 -15.24 -11.89 -1.02
C ASN A 4 -14.27 -10.72 -1.25
N SER A 5 -14.81 -9.52 -1.41
CA SER A 5 -14.05 -8.33 -1.75
C SER A 5 -13.49 -7.71 -0.49
N PHE A 6 -12.17 -7.51 -0.47
CA PHE A 6 -11.46 -6.66 0.47
C PHE A 6 -12.31 -5.42 0.83
N PRO A 7 -12.30 -4.98 2.10
CA PRO A 7 -13.01 -3.76 2.49
C PRO A 7 -12.71 -2.65 1.49
N HIS A 8 -13.72 -1.89 1.05
CA HIS A 8 -13.53 -0.85 0.03
C HIS A 8 -12.37 0.11 0.39
N ARG A 9 -12.27 0.44 1.68
CA ARG A 9 -11.18 1.21 2.30
C ARG A 9 -9.77 0.61 2.10
N THR A 10 -9.67 -0.71 1.98
CA THR A 10 -8.43 -1.42 1.72
C THR A 10 -8.02 -1.25 0.26
N VAL A 11 -8.96 -1.35 -0.68
CA VAL A 11 -8.69 -1.15 -2.11
C VAL A 11 -8.23 0.28 -2.40
N GLU A 12 -8.90 1.29 -1.83
CA GLU A 12 -8.48 2.68 -1.98
C GLU A 12 -7.06 2.93 -1.45
N LYS A 13 -6.71 2.33 -0.31
CA LYS A 13 -5.35 2.41 0.24
C LYS A 13 -4.30 1.74 -0.65
N TRP A 14 -4.60 0.60 -1.25
CA TRP A 14 -3.70 -0.06 -2.19
C TRP A 14 -3.55 0.73 -3.48
N ASN A 15 -4.63 1.32 -3.98
CA ASN A 15 -4.63 2.15 -5.19
C ASN A 15 -3.90 3.49 -4.99
N ALA A 16 -3.77 3.96 -3.76
CA ALA A 16 -3.04 5.17 -3.40
C ALA A 16 -1.51 4.95 -3.25
N LEU A 17 -1.03 3.71 -3.35
CA LEU A 17 0.40 3.43 -3.31
C LEU A 17 1.08 3.95 -4.57
N ASP A 18 2.27 4.53 -4.38
CA ASP A 18 3.12 4.89 -5.51
C ASP A 18 3.59 3.64 -6.26
N SER A 19 3.65 3.76 -7.60
CA SER A 19 4.10 2.69 -8.49
C SER A 19 5.49 2.17 -8.11
N GLY A 20 6.39 3.05 -7.66
CA GLY A 20 7.74 2.70 -7.23
C GLY A 20 7.80 1.90 -5.92
N ILE A 21 6.72 1.88 -5.13
CA ILE A 21 6.55 0.96 -4.00
C ILE A 21 6.18 -0.41 -4.54
N VAL A 22 5.16 -0.48 -5.42
CA VAL A 22 4.64 -1.74 -5.97
C VAL A 22 5.66 -2.46 -6.86
N THR A 23 6.48 -1.74 -7.61
CA THR A 23 7.49 -2.30 -8.53
C THR A 23 8.83 -2.60 -7.85
N ALA A 24 8.89 -2.63 -6.51
CA ALA A 24 10.12 -2.94 -5.80
C ALA A 24 10.62 -4.36 -6.14
N HIS A 25 11.90 -4.47 -6.53
CA HIS A 25 12.52 -5.73 -6.98
C HIS A 25 12.68 -6.80 -5.89
N SER A 26 12.55 -6.44 -4.61
CA SER A 26 12.68 -7.37 -3.50
C SER A 26 11.61 -7.12 -2.44
N VAL A 27 11.20 -8.19 -1.76
CA VAL A 27 10.24 -8.12 -0.65
C VAL A 27 10.75 -7.21 0.48
N HIS A 28 12.06 -7.21 0.72
CA HIS A 28 12.67 -6.33 1.71
C HIS A 28 12.52 -4.85 1.35
N ASN A 29 12.83 -4.49 0.09
CA ASN A 29 12.70 -3.12 -0.40
C ASN A 29 11.23 -2.69 -0.46
N PHE A 30 10.33 -3.59 -0.88
CA PHE A 30 8.89 -3.37 -0.84
C PHE A 30 8.42 -3.02 0.58
N LYS A 31 8.83 -3.81 1.57
CA LYS A 31 8.48 -3.59 2.97
C LYS A 31 8.99 -2.25 3.49
N GLU A 32 10.26 -1.92 3.23
CA GLU A 32 10.86 -0.66 3.68
C GLU A 32 10.13 0.57 3.11
N LYS A 33 9.83 0.55 1.81
CA LYS A 33 9.08 1.63 1.14
C LYS A 33 7.64 1.73 1.63
N LEU A 34 6.99 0.59 1.87
CA LEU A 34 5.62 0.55 2.38
C LEU A 34 5.54 1.04 3.84
N ASP A 35 6.52 0.70 4.68
CA ASP A 35 6.62 1.20 6.04
C ASP A 35 6.83 2.71 6.04
N LYS A 36 7.76 3.24 5.22
CA LYS A 36 7.93 4.70 5.05
C LYS A 36 6.62 5.39 4.64
N TRP A 37 5.93 4.89 3.61
CA TRP A 37 4.64 5.44 3.17
C TRP A 37 3.59 5.46 4.29
N ARG A 38 3.52 4.41 5.12
CA ARG A 38 2.60 4.35 6.28
C ARG A 38 2.91 5.35 7.39
N TYR A 39 4.17 5.73 7.56
CA TYR A 39 4.60 6.67 8.59
C TYR A 39 4.54 8.13 8.11
N GLU A 40 4.88 8.40 6.85
CA GLU A 40 4.73 9.73 6.23
C GLU A 40 3.25 10.16 6.15
N ASP A 41 2.33 9.22 5.91
CA ASP A 41 0.86 9.46 5.96
C ASP A 41 0.35 9.84 7.37
N ARG A 42 1.12 9.54 8.43
CA ARG A 42 0.75 9.87 9.82
C ARG A 42 1.28 11.22 10.29
N THR A 43 2.12 11.88 9.50
CA THR A 43 2.74 13.17 9.85
C THR A 43 1.97 14.40 9.34
N LEU A 44 0.80 14.22 8.74
CA LEU A 44 -0.16 15.28 8.38
C LEU A 44 -1.38 15.28 9.30
#